data_AF-A0AAU9PGD4-F1
#
_entry.id   AF-A0AAU9PGD4-F1
#
_cell.length_a   1.000
_cell.length_b   1.000
_cell.length_c   1.000
_cell.angle_alpha   90.00
_cell.angle_beta   90.00
_cell.angle_gamma   90.00
#
_symmetry.space_group_name_H-M   'P 1'
#
loop_
_entity.id
_entity.type
_entity.pdbx_description
1 polymer ?
#
loop_
_entity_poly.entity_id
_entity_poly.type
_entity_poly.pdbx_seq_one_letter_code
_entity_poly.pdbx_strand_id
1 'polypeptide(L)'
;MARNIVLQESKDPAKRSRVSQNYESYRLLGKGQGSDSIEGLALDMRKLEEGMRSDVLNSLKILNLKECYELVSIHNLSRLPNLESLILWNCSSLTHVCESIGGLKSLALLDFTGCKYLMKTLKRLREFVYRGCNKVSEIQGLFKLVPIAKHDEADLGHMKWIKAYQDYRVYLVGDEITKERDLRIQVLYEYGIMSTYLPGIRDESMPMPDYMSLIPFLSFRVPSTEKHRIRGLNVTCLYRLSGEDEDMWVLFIKISNITNGLNWMYNPMVYCQPRFYEDAVWLSYWPIGNILDTGDEINVSIVGNGLMVSECSASFVYIDDGELELENCKSYTKEEEVIGGDLSGFELTIGAYYLCRRDYFKITTPDWLKVLLGDTIHYKKYTLYRRHYYRRQGALATTLYIVAAKALCRQ
;
A
#
# COMPACT_ATOMS: atom_id res chain seq x y z
N MET A 1 29.81 -8.19 -7.35
CA MET A 1 30.24 -7.08 -6.46
C MET A 1 29.71 -7.23 -5.04
N ALA A 2 28.41 -7.44 -4.80
CA ALA A 2 27.84 -7.51 -3.44
C ALA A 2 28.41 -8.60 -2.50
N ARG A 3 28.73 -9.80 -3.02
CA ARG A 3 29.34 -10.91 -2.23
C ARG A 3 30.69 -10.54 -1.60
N ASN A 4 31.49 -9.71 -2.27
CA ASN A 4 32.79 -9.31 -1.76
C ASN A 4 32.67 -8.27 -0.65
N ILE A 5 31.63 -7.44 -0.67
CA ILE A 5 31.36 -6.43 0.36
C ILE A 5 31.04 -7.13 1.69
N VAL A 6 30.19 -8.16 1.66
CA VAL A 6 29.83 -8.95 2.86
C VAL A 6 31.02 -9.73 3.41
N LEU A 7 31.87 -10.28 2.55
CA LEU A 7 33.11 -10.97 2.97
C LEU A 7 34.18 -10.02 3.51
N GLN A 8 34.11 -8.73 3.20
CA GLN A 8 35.01 -7.70 3.75
C GLN A 8 34.65 -7.29 5.18
N GLU A 9 33.42 -7.49 5.63
CA GLU A 9 33.01 -7.21 7.01
C GLU A 9 33.71 -8.15 7.99
N SER A 10 33.76 -9.44 7.67
CA SER A 10 34.44 -10.44 8.50
C SER A 10 34.64 -11.74 7.73
N LYS A 11 35.74 -12.44 8.00
CA LYS A 11 35.92 -13.84 7.54
C LYS A 11 35.00 -14.80 8.27
N ASP A 12 34.65 -14.51 9.52
CA ASP A 12 33.68 -15.28 10.32
C ASP A 12 32.24 -14.86 9.98
N PRO A 13 31.41 -15.76 9.43
CA PRO A 13 30.00 -15.47 9.12
C PRO A 13 29.18 -14.96 10.31
N ALA A 14 29.51 -15.32 11.55
CA ALA A 14 28.76 -14.91 12.74
C ALA A 14 28.90 -13.43 13.09
N LYS A 15 29.91 -12.77 12.50
CA LYS A 15 30.27 -11.36 12.77
C LYS A 15 29.97 -10.45 11.57
N ARG A 16 29.27 -10.96 10.57
CA ARG A 16 28.86 -10.19 9.39
C ARG A 16 27.45 -9.66 9.61
N SER A 17 27.14 -8.51 9.01
CA SER A 17 25.78 -8.00 8.92
C SER A 17 24.90 -8.91 8.06
N ARG A 18 25.49 -9.65 7.11
CA ARG A 18 24.75 -10.55 6.20
C ARG A 18 25.48 -11.85 5.91
N VAL A 19 24.71 -12.89 5.60
CA VAL A 19 25.24 -14.22 5.25
C VAL A 19 24.58 -14.71 3.98
N SER A 20 25.32 -14.64 2.87
CA SER A 20 24.79 -14.93 1.52
C SER A 20 24.93 -16.40 1.10
N GLN A 21 25.55 -17.26 1.94
CA GLN A 21 25.76 -18.67 1.63
C GLN A 21 24.85 -19.54 2.49
N ASN A 22 23.99 -20.33 1.84
CA ASN A 22 23.03 -21.22 2.51
C ASN A 22 23.70 -22.09 3.60
N TYR A 23 24.86 -22.69 3.31
CA TYR A 23 25.56 -23.54 4.29
C TYR A 23 26.03 -22.76 5.53
N GLU A 24 26.46 -21.51 5.37
CA GLU A 24 26.88 -20.65 6.48
C GLU A 24 25.66 -20.22 7.29
N SER A 25 24.58 -19.82 6.63
CA SER A 25 23.32 -19.50 7.28
C SER A 25 22.79 -20.66 8.11
N TYR A 26 22.77 -21.89 7.56
CA TYR A 26 22.37 -23.08 8.32
C TYR A 26 23.30 -23.40 9.48
N ARG A 27 24.61 -23.20 9.32
CA ARG A 27 25.60 -23.46 10.37
C ARG A 27 25.48 -22.48 11.52
N LEU A 28 25.26 -21.19 11.23
CA LEU A 28 25.07 -20.15 12.24
C LEU A 28 23.78 -20.36 13.00
N LEU A 29 22.69 -20.58 12.25
CA LEU A 29 21.41 -20.91 12.81
C LEU A 29 21.51 -22.17 13.69
N GLY A 30 22.02 -23.30 13.17
CA GLY A 30 22.12 -24.55 13.93
C GLY A 30 22.96 -24.48 15.21
N LYS A 31 23.85 -23.49 15.33
CA LYS A 31 24.71 -23.25 16.51
C LYS A 31 24.22 -22.10 17.40
N GLY A 32 23.14 -21.41 17.05
CA GLY A 32 22.66 -20.23 17.76
C GLY A 32 23.65 -19.05 17.73
N GLN A 33 24.42 -18.90 16.66
CA GLN A 33 25.45 -17.86 16.50
C GLN A 33 24.95 -16.70 15.64
N GLY A 34 25.33 -15.47 15.97
CA GLY A 34 25.09 -14.27 15.15
C GLY A 34 23.79 -13.49 15.43
N SER A 35 23.16 -13.67 16.59
CA SER A 35 21.86 -13.07 16.94
C SER A 35 21.84 -11.55 17.00
N ASP A 36 22.97 -10.90 17.29
CA ASP A 36 22.97 -9.48 17.65
C ASP A 36 23.43 -8.55 16.51
N SER A 37 23.98 -9.11 15.42
CA SER A 37 24.57 -8.33 14.32
C SER A 37 24.11 -8.75 12.92
N ILE A 38 23.47 -9.93 12.77
CA ILE A 38 23.03 -10.40 11.47
C ILE A 38 21.68 -9.78 11.11
N GLU A 39 21.67 -8.96 10.07
CA GLU A 39 20.52 -8.28 9.49
C GLU A 39 19.92 -9.06 8.28
N GLY A 40 20.58 -10.13 7.81
CA GLY A 40 20.08 -10.92 6.69
C GLY A 40 20.75 -12.28 6.47
N LEU A 41 19.94 -13.31 6.17
CA LEU A 41 20.37 -14.68 5.92
C LEU A 41 19.79 -15.19 4.59
N ALA A 42 20.65 -15.73 3.73
CA ALA A 42 20.23 -16.52 2.58
C ALA A 42 19.89 -17.95 3.04
N LEU A 43 18.64 -18.38 2.82
CA LEU A 43 18.14 -19.71 3.18
C LEU A 43 17.48 -20.35 1.95
N ASP A 44 17.89 -21.58 1.61
CA ASP A 44 17.10 -22.46 0.74
C ASP A 44 16.01 -23.12 1.58
N MET A 45 14.78 -22.66 1.40
CA MET A 45 13.64 -23.08 2.21
C MET A 45 13.30 -24.57 2.05
N ARG A 46 13.75 -25.23 0.97
CA ARG A 46 13.56 -26.67 0.76
C ARG A 46 14.39 -27.52 1.73
N LYS A 47 15.55 -27.01 2.16
CA LYS A 47 16.43 -27.72 3.10
C LYS A 47 16.02 -27.52 4.57
N LEU A 48 15.06 -26.63 4.85
CA LEU A 48 14.48 -26.48 6.19
C LEU A 48 13.62 -27.68 6.59
N GLU A 49 13.16 -28.47 5.61
CA GLU A 49 12.36 -29.69 5.83
C GLU A 49 13.16 -30.81 6.52
N GLU A 50 14.51 -30.78 6.45
CA GLU A 50 15.37 -31.91 6.83
C GLU A 50 16.17 -31.71 8.14
N GLY A 51 15.64 -30.97 9.13
CA GLY A 51 16.11 -31.11 10.52
C GLY A 51 16.82 -29.91 11.18
N MET A 52 16.39 -28.67 10.93
CA MET A 52 16.80 -27.54 11.78
C MET A 52 16.10 -27.55 13.14
N ARG A 53 16.85 -27.22 14.21
CA ARG A 53 16.32 -27.06 15.58
C ARG A 53 15.25 -25.96 15.63
N SER A 54 14.09 -26.28 16.20
CA SER A 54 12.95 -25.38 16.41
C SER A 54 13.34 -24.05 17.08
N ASP A 55 14.21 -24.12 18.09
CA ASP A 55 14.65 -22.98 18.92
C ASP A 55 15.20 -21.81 18.11
N VAL A 56 15.87 -22.12 17.00
CA VAL A 56 16.56 -21.15 16.16
C VAL A 56 15.59 -20.45 15.21
N LEU A 57 14.67 -21.20 14.61
CA LEU A 57 13.61 -20.64 13.76
C LEU A 57 12.67 -19.74 14.57
N ASN A 58 12.49 -20.07 15.85
CA ASN A 58 11.74 -19.23 16.79
C ASN A 58 12.46 -17.92 17.16
N SER A 59 13.78 -17.81 16.95
CA SER A 59 14.51 -16.56 17.24
C SER A 59 14.57 -15.58 16.07
N LEU A 60 14.23 -16.04 14.85
CA LEU A 60 14.40 -15.27 13.63
C LEU A 60 13.32 -14.18 13.51
N LYS A 61 13.75 -12.92 13.59
CA LYS A 61 12.89 -11.73 13.42
C LYS A 61 12.94 -11.12 12.03
N ILE A 62 14.07 -11.21 11.33
CA ILE A 62 14.26 -10.62 10.01
C ILE A 62 14.70 -11.71 9.04
N LEU A 63 13.95 -11.87 7.95
CA LEU A 63 14.29 -12.74 6.82
C LEU A 63 14.50 -11.86 5.59
N ASN A 64 15.78 -11.67 5.23
CA ASN A 64 16.17 -10.83 4.10
C ASN A 64 16.67 -11.71 2.94
N LEU A 65 15.86 -11.76 1.90
CA LEU A 65 16.04 -12.52 0.67
C LEU A 65 16.11 -11.60 -0.56
N LYS A 66 16.47 -10.33 -0.38
CA LYS A 66 16.58 -9.38 -1.50
C LYS A 66 17.56 -9.83 -2.59
N GLU A 67 17.30 -9.41 -3.82
CA GLU A 67 18.08 -9.70 -5.03
C GLU A 67 18.28 -11.19 -5.29
N CYS A 68 17.39 -12.04 -4.75
CA CYS A 68 17.39 -13.46 -5.07
C CYS A 68 16.70 -13.68 -6.42
N TYR A 69 17.40 -13.37 -7.51
CA TYR A 69 16.86 -13.41 -8.88
C TYR A 69 16.37 -14.79 -9.31
N GLU A 70 16.85 -15.87 -8.70
CA GLU A 70 16.44 -17.26 -8.98
C GLU A 70 15.34 -17.77 -8.04
N LEU A 71 14.94 -16.97 -7.04
CA LEU A 71 13.89 -17.36 -6.10
C LEU A 71 12.54 -17.34 -6.82
N VAL A 72 12.01 -18.51 -7.15
CA VAL A 72 10.73 -18.63 -7.88
C VAL A 72 9.52 -18.65 -6.94
N SER A 73 9.67 -19.25 -5.76
CA SER A 73 8.58 -19.39 -4.79
C SER A 73 9.08 -19.47 -3.35
N ILE A 74 8.24 -19.03 -2.41
CA ILE A 74 8.45 -19.20 -0.96
C ILE A 74 7.38 -20.13 -0.42
N HIS A 75 7.83 -21.12 0.34
CA HIS A 75 6.96 -22.10 0.98
C HIS A 75 7.15 -22.08 2.51
N ASN A 76 6.06 -22.37 3.22
CA ASN A 76 6.05 -22.71 4.64
C ASN A 76 6.69 -21.68 5.59
N LEU A 77 6.11 -20.48 5.66
CA LEU A 77 6.52 -19.43 6.60
C LEU A 77 6.03 -19.67 8.03
N SER A 78 5.04 -20.54 8.25
CA SER A 78 4.47 -20.81 9.59
C SER A 78 5.49 -21.29 10.63
N ARG A 79 6.65 -21.78 10.18
CA ARG A 79 7.77 -22.20 11.05
C ARG A 79 8.62 -21.04 11.58
N LEU A 80 8.31 -19.80 11.21
CA LEU A 80 8.97 -18.58 11.65
C LEU A 80 8.00 -17.72 12.49
N PRO A 81 7.54 -18.19 13.66
CA PRO A 81 6.44 -17.57 14.40
C PRO A 81 6.74 -16.13 14.89
N ASN A 82 8.02 -15.80 15.03
CA ASN A 82 8.49 -14.50 15.52
C ASN A 82 9.06 -13.60 14.42
N LEU A 83 8.80 -13.92 13.14
CA LEU A 83 9.24 -13.10 12.03
C LEU A 83 8.53 -11.75 12.04
N GLU A 84 9.29 -10.66 12.10
CA GLU A 84 8.86 -9.27 12.12
C GLU A 84 9.06 -8.58 10.76
N SER A 85 10.05 -9.00 9.97
CA SER A 85 10.33 -8.41 8.64
C SER A 85 10.68 -9.47 7.60
N LEU A 86 10.00 -9.45 6.46
CA LEU A 86 10.30 -10.28 5.28
C LEU A 86 10.65 -9.38 4.09
N ILE A 87 11.92 -9.40 3.66
CA ILE A 87 12.44 -8.53 2.62
C ILE A 87 12.76 -9.37 1.38
N LEU A 88 12.08 -9.11 0.27
CA LEU A 88 12.20 -9.84 -1.00
C LEU A 88 12.49 -8.89 -2.17
N TRP A 89 12.96 -7.68 -1.89
CA TRP A 89 13.28 -6.66 -2.88
C TRP A 89 14.03 -7.23 -4.10
N ASN A 90 13.58 -6.90 -5.30
CA ASN A 90 14.21 -7.24 -6.57
C ASN A 90 14.41 -8.76 -6.81
N CYS A 91 13.56 -9.62 -6.24
CA CYS A 91 13.50 -11.04 -6.62
C CYS A 91 12.73 -11.20 -7.93
N SER A 92 13.43 -10.94 -9.05
CA SER A 92 12.78 -10.82 -10.36
C SER A 92 12.03 -12.06 -10.82
N SER A 93 12.46 -13.28 -10.44
CA SER A 93 11.79 -14.55 -10.80
C SER A 93 10.70 -15.01 -9.81
N LEU A 94 10.51 -14.29 -8.69
CA LEU A 94 9.54 -14.68 -7.67
C LEU A 94 8.14 -14.56 -8.23
N THR A 95 7.38 -15.64 -8.16
CA THR A 95 6.02 -15.75 -8.73
C THR A 95 4.97 -16.08 -7.69
N HIS A 96 5.37 -16.69 -6.56
CA HIS A 96 4.47 -17.19 -5.54
C HIS A 96 5.05 -17.04 -4.12
N VAL A 97 4.20 -16.63 -3.18
CA VAL A 97 4.48 -16.61 -1.74
C VAL A 97 3.37 -17.39 -1.06
N CYS A 98 3.73 -18.32 -0.18
CA CYS A 98 2.79 -19.24 0.44
C CYS A 98 1.70 -18.54 1.29
N GLU A 99 0.52 -19.15 1.31
CA GLU A 99 -0.66 -18.71 2.09
C GLU A 99 -0.39 -18.63 3.61
N SER A 100 0.56 -19.41 4.12
CA SER A 100 0.95 -19.37 5.54
C SER A 100 1.52 -18.02 6.00
N ILE A 101 1.77 -17.08 5.08
CA ILE A 101 2.16 -15.71 5.43
C ILE A 101 1.12 -15.04 6.34
N GLY A 102 -0.18 -15.30 6.14
CA GLY A 102 -1.26 -14.76 6.98
C GLY A 102 -1.15 -15.17 8.45
N GLY A 103 -0.52 -16.31 8.74
CA GLY A 103 -0.31 -16.81 10.10
C GLY A 103 0.82 -16.14 10.88
N LEU A 104 1.60 -15.24 10.27
CA LEU A 104 2.74 -14.57 10.90
C LEU A 104 2.29 -13.39 11.77
N LYS A 105 1.90 -13.67 13.02
CA LYS A 105 1.38 -12.67 13.97
C LYS A 105 2.37 -11.55 14.34
N SER A 106 3.67 -11.79 14.16
CA SER A 106 4.72 -10.82 14.47
C SER A 106 5.11 -9.95 13.28
N LEU A 107 4.69 -10.31 12.06
CA LEU A 107 5.13 -9.64 10.83
C LEU A 107 4.64 -8.19 10.81
N ALA A 108 5.56 -7.26 10.70
CA ALA A 108 5.31 -5.81 10.66
C ALA A 108 5.66 -5.20 9.30
N LEU A 109 6.68 -5.74 8.62
CA LEU A 109 7.16 -5.27 7.32
C LEU A 109 7.24 -6.41 6.30
N LEU A 110 6.71 -6.15 5.11
CA LEU A 110 6.82 -7.04 3.95
C LEU A 110 7.25 -6.24 2.72
N ASP A 111 8.37 -6.61 2.11
CA ASP A 111 8.88 -5.88 0.94
C ASP A 111 8.97 -6.81 -0.27
N PHE A 112 8.18 -6.53 -1.31
CA PHE A 112 8.24 -7.20 -2.60
C PHE A 112 8.60 -6.24 -3.75
N THR A 113 9.16 -5.08 -3.44
CA THR A 113 9.47 -4.03 -4.42
C THR A 113 10.40 -4.61 -5.50
N GLY A 114 10.13 -4.35 -6.79
CA GLY A 114 10.91 -4.94 -7.89
C GLY A 114 10.69 -6.44 -8.15
N CYS A 115 9.81 -7.15 -7.43
CA CYS A 115 9.40 -8.53 -7.74
C CYS A 115 8.39 -8.56 -8.90
N LYS A 116 8.86 -8.33 -10.13
CA LYS A 116 8.01 -8.07 -11.30
C LYS A 116 6.97 -9.18 -11.58
N TYR A 117 7.34 -10.46 -11.47
CA TYR A 117 6.38 -11.54 -11.72
C TYR A 117 5.39 -11.72 -10.56
N LEU A 118 5.84 -11.61 -9.30
CA LEU A 118 4.96 -11.66 -8.14
C LEU A 118 3.95 -10.51 -8.20
N MET A 119 4.40 -9.28 -8.45
CA MET A 119 3.54 -8.12 -8.64
C MET A 119 2.55 -8.34 -9.78
N LYS A 120 2.96 -8.96 -10.89
CA LYS A 120 2.03 -9.33 -11.97
C LYS A 120 0.99 -10.36 -11.53
N THR A 121 1.32 -11.28 -10.62
CA THR A 121 0.38 -12.23 -10.03
C THR A 121 -0.54 -11.54 -9.01
N LEU A 122 -0.01 -10.66 -8.16
CA LEU A 122 -0.75 -9.87 -7.17
C LEU A 122 -1.70 -8.86 -7.81
N LYS A 123 -1.30 -8.20 -8.90
CA LYS A 123 -2.16 -7.36 -9.75
C LYS A 123 -3.36 -8.11 -10.33
N ARG A 124 -3.36 -9.44 -10.28
CA ARG A 124 -4.37 -10.31 -10.88
C ARG A 124 -5.09 -11.21 -9.85
N LEU A 125 -4.89 -11.00 -8.54
CA LEU A 125 -5.49 -11.83 -7.50
C LEU A 125 -6.47 -11.04 -6.64
N ARG A 126 -7.67 -11.60 -6.48
CA ARG A 126 -8.43 -11.50 -5.23
C ARG A 126 -7.55 -11.97 -4.08
N GLU A 127 -7.62 -11.25 -2.95
CA GLU A 127 -7.07 -11.59 -1.64
C GLU A 127 -5.62 -12.12 -1.67
N PHE A 128 -4.63 -11.23 -1.64
CA PHE A 128 -3.34 -11.62 -1.05
C PHE A 128 -3.60 -11.91 0.43
N VAL A 129 -3.57 -13.19 0.81
CA VAL A 129 -4.01 -13.67 2.13
C VAL A 129 -2.99 -13.30 3.20
N TYR A 130 -3.03 -12.06 3.68
CA TYR A 130 -2.40 -11.65 4.94
C TYR A 130 -3.39 -11.73 6.12
N ARG A 131 -4.52 -12.44 5.97
CA ARG A 131 -5.51 -12.64 7.03
C ARG A 131 -4.82 -13.15 8.30
N GLY A 132 -4.92 -12.40 9.40
CA GLY A 132 -4.27 -12.71 10.68
C GLY A 132 -2.94 -11.97 10.95
N CYS A 133 -2.38 -11.26 9.96
CA CYS A 133 -1.22 -10.40 10.11
C CYS A 133 -1.58 -9.04 10.73
N ASN A 134 -2.10 -9.07 11.96
CA ASN A 134 -2.60 -7.89 12.67
C ASN A 134 -1.51 -6.85 13.02
N LYS A 135 -0.22 -7.11 12.77
CA LYS A 135 0.88 -6.13 12.95
C LYS A 135 1.46 -5.53 11.67
N VAL A 136 1.13 -6.03 10.48
CA VAL A 136 1.65 -5.52 9.19
C VAL A 136 1.27 -4.04 8.97
N SER A 137 2.16 -3.14 9.31
CA SER A 137 1.98 -1.71 9.06
C SER A 137 2.44 -1.31 7.67
N GLU A 138 3.26 -2.13 7.00
CA GLU A 138 3.83 -1.76 5.70
C GLU A 138 3.94 -2.99 4.80
N ILE A 139 3.41 -2.84 3.58
CA ILE A 139 3.80 -3.67 2.44
C ILE A 139 4.37 -2.74 1.38
N GLN A 140 5.68 -2.80 1.16
CA GLN A 140 6.35 -1.88 0.26
C GLN A 140 5.79 -1.99 -1.17
N GLY A 141 5.53 -0.83 -1.77
CA GLY A 141 4.86 -0.71 -3.06
C GLY A 141 3.33 -0.87 -3.04
N LEU A 142 2.73 -1.23 -1.90
CA LEU A 142 1.26 -1.31 -1.76
C LEU A 142 0.72 -0.24 -0.82
N PHE A 143 1.11 -0.26 0.45
CA PHE A 143 0.66 0.69 1.46
C PHE A 143 1.58 0.76 2.67
N LYS A 144 1.45 1.86 3.41
CA LYS A 144 2.03 2.02 4.75
C LYS A 144 1.02 2.68 5.69
N LEU A 145 0.92 2.19 6.92
CA LEU A 145 0.04 2.65 7.98
C LEU A 145 0.88 3.01 9.20
N VAL A 146 0.80 4.27 9.62
CA VAL A 146 1.59 4.77 10.75
C VAL A 146 0.68 5.55 11.70
N PRO A 147 0.63 5.25 13.01
CA PRO A 147 -0.10 6.07 13.98
C PRO A 147 0.37 7.53 13.94
N ILE A 148 -0.56 8.49 14.03
CA ILE A 148 -0.21 9.92 14.08
C ILE A 148 0.80 10.19 15.21
N ALA A 149 0.63 9.53 16.36
CA ALA A 149 1.52 9.65 17.51
C ALA A 149 2.99 9.31 17.21
N LYS A 150 3.28 8.50 16.17
CA LYS A 150 4.64 8.08 15.80
C LYS A 150 5.34 8.98 14.76
N HIS A 151 4.64 9.95 14.16
CA HIS A 151 5.26 10.86 13.19
C HIS A 151 5.97 12.01 13.89
N ASP A 152 7.04 12.53 13.31
CA ASP A 152 7.53 13.86 13.70
C ASP A 152 6.71 14.95 12.97
N GLU A 153 6.61 16.15 13.54
CA GLU A 153 5.88 17.25 12.88
C GLU A 153 6.49 17.62 11.52
N ALA A 154 7.82 17.48 11.40
CA ALA A 154 8.53 17.68 10.15
C ALA A 154 8.09 16.69 9.06
N ASP A 155 7.80 15.42 9.42
CA ASP A 155 7.32 14.40 8.48
C ASP A 155 5.91 14.70 7.98
N LEU A 156 5.06 15.27 8.85
CA LEU A 156 3.70 15.66 8.49
C LEU A 156 3.66 16.97 7.70
N GLY A 157 4.69 17.80 7.80
CA GLY A 157 4.81 19.08 7.10
C GLY A 157 3.58 19.97 7.30
N HIS A 158 2.95 20.36 6.20
CA HIS A 158 1.73 21.19 6.20
C HIS A 158 0.54 20.55 6.96
N MET A 159 0.55 19.22 7.16
CA MET A 159 -0.48 18.49 7.91
C MET A 159 -0.13 18.29 9.38
N LYS A 160 0.93 18.91 9.92
CA LYS A 160 1.30 18.78 11.33
C LYS A 160 0.16 19.02 12.32
N TRP A 161 -0.83 19.85 11.96
CA TRP A 161 -2.02 20.12 12.79
C TRP A 161 -2.81 18.85 13.15
N ILE A 162 -2.74 17.77 12.36
CA ILE A 162 -3.43 16.52 12.68
C ILE A 162 -2.90 15.86 13.97
N LYS A 163 -1.73 16.29 14.47
CA LYS A 163 -1.17 15.87 15.77
C LYS A 163 -2.10 16.15 16.94
N ALA A 164 -2.94 17.18 16.85
CA ALA A 164 -3.98 17.47 17.84
C ALA A 164 -4.91 16.25 18.06
N TYR A 165 -5.06 15.38 17.07
CA TYR A 165 -5.94 14.21 17.11
C TYR A 165 -5.21 12.89 17.41
N GLN A 166 -3.93 12.89 17.78
CA GLN A 166 -3.12 11.68 17.86
C GLN A 166 -3.62 10.61 18.86
N ASP A 167 -4.36 11.04 19.89
CA ASP A 167 -4.93 10.17 20.92
C ASP A 167 -6.38 9.78 20.65
N TYR A 168 -7.01 10.35 19.62
CA TYR A 168 -8.36 9.98 19.23
C TYR A 168 -8.39 8.59 18.61
N ARG A 169 -9.56 7.96 18.69
CA ARG A 169 -9.82 6.63 18.14
C ARG A 169 -10.93 6.71 17.11
N VAL A 170 -10.72 6.02 15.99
CA VAL A 170 -11.68 5.89 14.90
C VAL A 170 -11.78 4.43 14.51
N TYR A 171 -12.97 3.98 14.10
CA TYR A 171 -13.19 2.57 13.77
C TYR A 171 -12.71 2.30 12.33
N LEU A 172 -11.42 1.96 12.20
CA LEU A 172 -10.78 1.65 10.93
C LEU A 172 -11.12 0.24 10.46
N VAL A 173 -11.73 0.15 9.28
CA VAL A 173 -12.10 -1.08 8.58
C VAL A 173 -11.22 -1.27 7.35
N GLY A 174 -10.71 -2.48 7.19
CA GLY A 174 -9.87 -2.94 6.10
C GLY A 174 -10.35 -4.30 5.59
N ASP A 175 -9.70 -4.81 4.54
CA ASP A 175 -9.99 -6.15 3.99
C ASP A 175 -9.78 -7.24 5.08
N GLU A 176 -8.59 -7.26 5.69
CA GLU A 176 -8.28 -8.17 6.82
C GLU A 176 -7.22 -7.62 7.80
N ILE A 177 -6.56 -6.49 7.48
CA ILE A 177 -5.35 -5.99 8.17
C ILE A 177 -5.67 -5.27 9.49
N THR A 178 -6.84 -4.64 9.56
CA THR A 178 -7.24 -3.81 10.72
C THR A 178 -7.99 -4.60 11.79
N LYS A 179 -8.37 -5.85 11.52
CA LYS A 179 -8.99 -6.73 12.52
C LYS A 179 -8.01 -6.90 13.69
N GLU A 180 -8.49 -6.59 14.90
CA GLU A 180 -7.73 -6.68 16.17
C GLU A 180 -6.60 -5.63 16.38
N ARG A 181 -6.54 -4.54 15.61
CA ARG A 181 -5.55 -3.45 15.82
C ARG A 181 -5.96 -2.42 16.87
N ASP A 182 -4.97 -1.71 17.43
CA ASP A 182 -5.22 -0.46 18.15
C ASP A 182 -5.75 0.60 17.16
N LEU A 183 -6.94 1.11 17.46
CA LEU A 183 -7.75 1.96 16.60
C LEU A 183 -7.45 3.46 16.77
N ARG A 184 -6.28 3.81 17.33
CA ARG A 184 -5.78 5.18 17.27
C ARG A 184 -5.65 5.61 15.81
N ILE A 185 -5.79 6.92 15.55
CA ILE A 185 -5.74 7.43 14.18
C ILE A 185 -4.38 7.13 13.54
N GLN A 186 -4.42 6.62 12.30
CA GLN A 186 -3.26 6.27 11.50
C GLN A 186 -3.30 7.02 10.18
N VAL A 187 -2.13 7.44 9.74
CA VAL A 187 -1.90 7.95 8.39
C VAL A 187 -1.62 6.77 7.47
N LEU A 188 -2.38 6.69 6.40
CA LEU A 188 -2.25 5.74 5.30
C LEU A 188 -1.52 6.39 4.13
N TYR A 189 -0.48 5.73 3.63
CA TYR A 189 0.28 6.13 2.46
C TYR A 189 0.05 5.13 1.34
N GLU A 190 -0.53 5.57 0.22
CA GLU A 190 -0.81 4.75 -0.97
C GLU A 190 -0.67 5.61 -2.22
N TYR A 191 0.01 5.13 -3.26
CA TYR A 191 0.19 5.86 -4.54
C TYR A 191 0.82 7.27 -4.42
N GLY A 192 1.52 7.55 -3.31
CA GLY A 192 1.99 8.89 -2.95
C GLY A 192 0.94 9.78 -2.27
N ILE A 193 -0.31 9.33 -2.17
CA ILE A 193 -1.39 9.99 -1.44
C ILE A 193 -1.20 9.71 0.06
N MET A 194 -1.33 10.77 0.87
CA MET A 194 -1.39 10.65 2.32
C MET A 194 -2.84 10.83 2.78
N SER A 195 -3.40 9.83 3.45
CA SER A 195 -4.82 9.79 3.82
C SER A 195 -4.99 9.46 5.30
N THR A 196 -5.95 10.11 5.97
CA THR A 196 -6.28 9.84 7.37
C THR A 196 -7.76 10.07 7.65
N TYR A 197 -8.22 9.57 8.80
CA TYR A 197 -9.60 9.70 9.25
C TYR A 197 -9.64 10.35 10.62
N LEU A 198 -10.38 11.45 10.71
CA LEU A 198 -10.56 12.22 11.93
C LEU A 198 -12.01 12.07 12.42
N PRO A 199 -12.27 12.26 13.72
CA PRO A 199 -13.64 12.43 14.21
C PRO A 199 -14.30 13.62 13.51
N GLY A 200 -15.63 13.60 13.36
CA GLY A 200 -16.44 14.69 12.79
C GLY A 200 -16.52 15.96 13.65
N ILE A 201 -15.46 16.30 14.37
CA ILE A 201 -15.37 17.49 15.21
C ILE A 201 -14.70 18.59 14.39
N ARG A 202 -15.34 19.76 14.32
CA ARG A 202 -14.71 20.99 13.83
C ARG A 202 -14.23 21.80 15.02
N ASP A 203 -12.92 21.88 15.17
CA ASP A 203 -12.27 22.72 16.17
C ASP A 203 -11.21 23.62 15.50
N GLU A 204 -10.61 24.50 16.30
CA GLU A 204 -9.66 25.52 15.84
C GLU A 204 -8.37 24.93 15.23
N SER A 205 -8.08 23.64 15.47
CA SER A 205 -6.91 22.95 14.92
C SER A 205 -7.07 22.63 13.43
N MET A 206 -8.31 22.51 12.94
CA MET A 206 -8.58 22.14 11.55
C MET A 206 -8.55 23.41 10.67
N PRO A 207 -7.67 23.45 9.64
CA PRO A 207 -7.56 24.62 8.79
C PRO A 207 -8.85 24.85 7.99
N MET A 208 -9.19 26.12 7.79
CA MET A 208 -10.32 26.47 6.92
C MET A 208 -10.01 26.13 5.46
N PRO A 209 -10.95 25.50 4.74
CA PRO A 209 -10.70 25.12 3.37
C PRO A 209 -10.82 26.31 2.40
N ASP A 210 -10.09 26.24 1.28
CA ASP A 210 -10.17 27.26 0.22
C ASP A 210 -11.51 27.18 -0.53
N TYR A 211 -11.99 25.94 -0.73
CA TYR A 211 -13.23 25.62 -1.42
C TYR A 211 -14.07 24.66 -0.57
N MET A 212 -15.37 24.93 -0.43
CA MET A 212 -16.30 24.11 0.34
C MET A 212 -17.65 24.00 -0.37
N SER A 213 -18.27 22.82 -0.25
CA SER A 213 -19.57 22.51 -0.81
C SER A 213 -20.34 21.54 0.10
N LEU A 214 -21.64 21.78 0.26
CA LEU A 214 -22.57 20.93 1.01
C LEU A 214 -23.15 19.77 0.16
N ILE A 215 -22.64 19.62 -1.06
CA ILE A 215 -22.90 18.46 -1.91
C ILE A 215 -21.55 17.76 -2.16
N PRO A 216 -21.53 16.46 -2.53
CA PRO A 216 -20.30 15.69 -2.71
C PRO A 216 -19.55 16.04 -4.01
N PHE A 217 -19.51 17.32 -4.37
CA PHE A 217 -18.96 17.84 -5.61
C PHE A 217 -18.42 19.26 -5.41
N LEU A 218 -17.25 19.52 -6.01
CA LEU A 218 -16.61 20.83 -6.13
C LEU A 218 -16.10 21.03 -7.56
N SER A 219 -16.12 22.28 -8.00
CA SER A 219 -15.47 22.74 -9.23
C SER A 219 -14.81 24.08 -8.98
N PHE A 220 -13.53 24.21 -9.33
CA PHE A 220 -12.76 25.43 -9.15
C PHE A 220 -11.60 25.51 -10.15
N ARG A 221 -11.03 26.71 -10.30
CA ARG A 221 -9.84 26.92 -11.13
C ARG A 221 -8.59 27.00 -10.27
N VAL A 222 -7.49 26.46 -10.77
CA VAL A 222 -6.16 26.62 -10.15
C VAL A 222 -5.80 28.11 -10.12
N PRO A 223 -5.54 28.68 -8.92
CA PRO A 223 -5.28 30.10 -8.78
C PRO A 223 -3.97 30.53 -9.44
N SER A 224 -3.91 31.78 -9.90
CA SER A 224 -2.66 32.40 -10.33
C SER A 224 -1.79 32.69 -9.11
N THR A 225 -0.61 32.08 -9.05
CA THR A 225 0.30 32.20 -7.91
C THR A 225 1.65 32.73 -8.38
N GLU A 226 1.81 34.06 -8.35
CA GLU A 226 3.06 34.71 -8.77
C GLU A 226 4.25 34.45 -7.83
N LYS A 227 3.98 33.93 -6.61
CA LYS A 227 5.00 33.80 -5.55
C LYS A 227 5.18 32.38 -4.99
N HIS A 228 4.19 31.51 -5.07
CA HIS A 228 4.24 30.21 -4.39
C HIS A 228 3.86 29.10 -5.35
N ARG A 229 4.73 28.09 -5.47
CA ARG A 229 4.45 26.90 -6.26
C ARG A 229 3.48 26.00 -5.51
N ILE A 230 2.47 25.48 -6.21
CA ILE A 230 1.55 24.48 -5.67
C ILE A 230 2.31 23.17 -5.46
N ARG A 231 2.29 22.67 -4.23
CA ARG A 231 2.82 21.36 -3.83
C ARG A 231 1.80 20.25 -4.09
N GLY A 232 0.53 20.50 -3.81
CA GLY A 232 -0.53 19.50 -3.94
C GLY A 232 -1.90 20.04 -3.56
N LEU A 233 -2.84 19.12 -3.37
CA LEU A 233 -4.24 19.41 -3.06
C LEU A 233 -4.70 18.56 -1.88
N ASN A 234 -5.17 19.21 -0.81
CA ASN A 234 -5.94 18.55 0.23
C ASN A 234 -7.39 18.46 -0.19
N VAL A 235 -7.99 17.28 -0.06
CA VAL A 235 -9.42 17.06 -0.20
C VAL A 235 -9.91 16.50 1.13
N THR A 236 -10.97 17.09 1.67
CA THR A 236 -11.63 16.56 2.85
C THR A 236 -13.11 16.29 2.60
N CYS A 237 -13.66 15.30 3.29
CA CYS A 237 -15.08 15.05 3.27
C CYS A 237 -15.64 14.67 4.62
N LEU A 238 -16.78 15.27 4.95
CA LEU A 238 -17.59 14.90 6.11
C LEU A 238 -18.60 13.85 5.67
N TYR A 239 -18.63 12.72 6.37
CA TYR A 239 -19.52 11.63 6.04
C TYR A 239 -19.97 10.83 7.27
N ARG A 240 -21.10 10.16 7.13
CA ARG A 240 -21.69 9.25 8.14
C ARG A 240 -22.29 8.02 7.48
N LEU A 241 -22.65 7.02 8.28
CA LEU A 241 -23.43 5.88 7.78
C LEU A 241 -24.79 6.35 7.25
N SER A 242 -25.22 5.85 6.08
CA SER A 242 -26.53 6.20 5.51
C SER A 242 -27.71 5.53 6.24
N GLY A 243 -27.44 4.47 7.02
CA GLY A 243 -28.46 3.69 7.73
C GLY A 243 -29.06 2.54 6.92
N GLU A 244 -28.66 2.37 5.66
CA GLU A 244 -29.04 1.21 4.83
C GLU A 244 -28.09 0.04 5.11
N ASP A 245 -28.67 -1.15 5.35
CA ASP A 245 -27.93 -2.41 5.54
C ASP A 245 -27.32 -2.85 4.19
N GLU A 246 -26.22 -2.22 3.82
CA GLU A 246 -25.43 -2.64 2.66
C GLU A 246 -24.21 -3.46 3.11
N ASP A 247 -24.13 -4.69 2.60
CA ASP A 247 -22.97 -5.59 2.77
C ASP A 247 -21.66 -5.01 2.16
N MET A 248 -21.73 -3.92 1.38
CA MET A 248 -20.56 -3.28 0.76
C MET A 248 -20.60 -1.75 0.86
N TRP A 249 -19.75 -1.20 1.73
CA TRP A 249 -19.49 0.23 1.78
C TRP A 249 -18.35 0.61 0.84
N VAL A 250 -18.57 1.69 0.08
CA VAL A 250 -17.51 2.31 -0.72
C VAL A 250 -17.47 3.81 -0.50
N LEU A 251 -16.26 4.36 -0.50
CA LEU A 251 -16.02 5.80 -0.48
C LEU A 251 -14.85 6.09 -1.44
N PHE A 252 -15.14 6.82 -2.50
CA PHE A 252 -14.17 7.20 -3.52
C PHE A 252 -14.02 8.71 -3.57
N ILE A 253 -12.79 9.18 -3.75
CA ILE A 253 -12.51 10.54 -4.23
C ILE A 253 -12.15 10.42 -5.71
N LYS A 254 -12.80 11.23 -6.54
CA LYS A 254 -12.44 11.46 -7.93
C LYS A 254 -11.95 12.90 -8.09
N ILE A 255 -10.73 13.07 -8.58
CA ILE A 255 -10.17 14.36 -8.96
C ILE A 255 -9.99 14.36 -10.48
N SER A 256 -10.56 15.37 -11.14
CA SER A 256 -10.48 15.51 -12.59
C SER A 256 -9.88 16.87 -12.92
N ASN A 257 -8.76 16.88 -13.65
CA ASN A 257 -8.30 18.07 -14.37
C ASN A 257 -8.96 18.04 -15.74
N ILE A 258 -10.02 18.85 -15.89
CA ILE A 258 -10.85 18.88 -17.10
C ILE A 258 -10.05 19.43 -18.28
N THR A 259 -9.21 20.45 -18.04
CA THR A 259 -8.38 21.09 -19.06
C THR A 259 -7.49 20.07 -19.76
N ASN A 260 -6.84 19.21 -18.96
CA ASN A 260 -5.84 18.27 -19.46
C ASN A 260 -6.41 16.85 -19.69
N GLY A 261 -7.70 16.64 -19.46
CA GLY A 261 -8.35 15.33 -19.61
C GLY A 261 -7.87 14.27 -18.62
N LEU A 262 -7.27 14.67 -17.49
CA LEU A 262 -6.73 13.76 -16.49
C LEU A 262 -7.77 13.47 -15.39
N ASN A 263 -7.93 12.19 -15.04
CA ASN A 263 -8.88 11.72 -14.04
C ASN A 263 -8.19 10.74 -13.10
N TRP A 264 -8.22 11.02 -11.80
CA TRP A 264 -7.75 10.09 -10.77
C TRP A 264 -8.90 9.70 -9.86
N MET A 265 -9.06 8.40 -9.63
CA MET A 265 -10.10 7.84 -8.77
C MET A 265 -9.43 6.99 -7.71
N TYR A 266 -9.64 7.31 -6.45
CA TYR A 266 -8.95 6.67 -5.33
C TYR A 266 -9.95 6.13 -4.31
N ASN A 267 -9.74 4.88 -3.93
CA ASN A 267 -10.36 4.27 -2.77
C ASN A 267 -9.27 3.61 -1.92
N PRO A 268 -9.17 3.99 -0.64
CA PRO A 268 -8.11 3.53 0.23
C PRO A 268 -8.31 2.09 0.67
N MET A 269 -7.23 1.35 0.86
CA MET A 269 -7.34 -0.02 1.38
C MET A 269 -7.71 -0.10 2.87
N VAL A 270 -7.63 1.01 3.61
CA VAL A 270 -8.14 1.15 4.97
C VAL A 270 -8.99 2.40 5.04
N TYR A 271 -10.21 2.26 5.56
CA TYR A 271 -11.16 3.36 5.69
C TYR A 271 -11.78 3.40 7.07
N CYS A 272 -12.27 4.57 7.51
CA CYS A 272 -13.06 4.65 8.73
C CYS A 272 -14.52 4.31 8.43
N GLN A 273 -15.09 3.41 9.23
CA GLN A 273 -16.52 3.22 9.34
C GLN A 273 -17.00 3.96 10.59
N PRO A 274 -17.71 5.10 10.46
CA PRO A 274 -18.26 5.81 11.60
C PRO A 274 -19.24 4.93 12.36
N ARG A 275 -19.44 5.17 13.66
CA ARG A 275 -20.55 4.55 14.38
C ARG A 275 -21.87 5.18 13.91
N PHE A 276 -22.97 4.53 14.25
CA PHE A 276 -24.29 5.03 13.93
C PHE A 276 -24.50 6.44 14.54
N TYR A 277 -24.97 7.39 13.73
CA TYR A 277 -25.11 8.81 14.06
C TYR A 277 -23.80 9.57 14.39
N GLU A 278 -22.63 8.97 14.20
CA GLU A 278 -21.34 9.68 14.30
C GLU A 278 -20.89 10.14 12.92
N ASP A 279 -20.29 11.33 12.88
CA ASP A 279 -19.61 11.87 11.71
C ASP A 279 -18.13 11.50 11.74
N ALA A 280 -17.56 11.27 10.56
CA ALA A 280 -16.12 11.20 10.36
C ALA A 280 -15.69 12.15 9.25
N VAL A 281 -14.45 12.60 9.35
CA VAL A 281 -13.77 13.36 8.30
C VAL A 281 -12.75 12.44 7.63
N TRP A 282 -12.85 12.28 6.32
CA TRP A 282 -11.78 11.72 5.52
C TRP A 282 -10.94 12.87 4.98
N LEU A 283 -9.65 12.90 5.33
CA LEU A 283 -8.68 13.87 4.84
C LEU A 283 -7.68 13.15 3.93
N SER A 284 -7.51 13.64 2.71
CA SER A 284 -6.67 13.05 1.68
C SER A 284 -5.82 14.11 0.99
N TYR A 285 -4.50 14.00 1.12
CA TYR A 285 -3.51 14.86 0.47
C TYR A 285 -2.97 14.22 -0.81
N TRP A 286 -3.07 14.97 -1.90
CA TRP A 286 -2.68 14.56 -3.24
C TRP A 286 -1.46 15.36 -3.71
N PRO A 287 -0.30 14.74 -3.93
CA PRO A 287 0.92 15.43 -4.38
C PRO A 287 0.89 15.71 -5.89
N ILE A 288 -0.16 16.38 -6.37
CA ILE A 288 -0.41 16.63 -7.79
C ILE A 288 0.06 18.00 -8.26
N GLY A 289 0.70 18.81 -7.40
CA GLY A 289 1.03 20.20 -7.70
C GLY A 289 1.87 20.39 -8.97
N ASN A 290 2.75 19.43 -9.27
CA ASN A 290 3.59 19.44 -10.48
C ASN A 290 2.84 19.13 -11.78
N ILE A 291 1.58 18.70 -11.68
CA ILE A 291 0.71 18.30 -12.80
C ILE A 291 -0.36 19.38 -13.08
N LEU A 292 -0.47 20.38 -12.20
CA LEU A 292 -1.48 21.42 -12.28
C LEU A 292 -0.87 22.71 -12.82
N ASP A 293 -1.49 23.26 -13.86
CA ASP A 293 -1.13 24.57 -14.40
C ASP A 293 -2.12 25.65 -13.94
N THR A 294 -1.65 26.89 -13.86
CA THR A 294 -2.51 28.03 -13.52
C THR A 294 -3.68 28.13 -14.49
N GLY A 295 -4.90 28.26 -13.95
CA GLY A 295 -6.13 28.35 -14.72
C GLY A 295 -6.79 27.01 -15.05
N ASP A 296 -6.13 25.88 -14.77
CA ASP A 296 -6.71 24.54 -14.93
C ASP A 296 -8.03 24.41 -14.19
N GLU A 297 -9.01 23.76 -14.82
CA GLU A 297 -10.33 23.53 -14.24
C GLU A 297 -10.35 22.17 -13.54
N ILE A 298 -10.47 22.21 -12.22
CA ILE A 298 -10.42 21.04 -11.34
C ILE A 298 -11.82 20.73 -10.82
N ASN A 299 -12.23 19.48 -11.01
CA ASN A 299 -13.42 18.92 -10.39
C ASN A 299 -13.04 17.87 -9.34
N VAL A 300 -13.62 18.00 -8.16
CA VAL A 300 -13.55 16.98 -7.11
C VAL A 300 -14.94 16.41 -6.91
N SER A 301 -15.07 15.10 -6.95
CA SER A 301 -16.34 14.41 -6.73
C SER A 301 -16.14 13.27 -5.73
N ILE A 302 -17.07 13.11 -4.81
CA ILE A 302 -17.01 12.06 -3.79
C ILE A 302 -18.18 11.12 -4.05
N VAL A 303 -17.88 9.83 -4.13
CA VAL A 303 -18.90 8.80 -4.35
C VAL A 303 -18.93 7.90 -3.13
N GLY A 304 -20.05 7.94 -2.40
CA GLY A 304 -20.34 7.07 -1.27
C GLY A 304 -21.44 6.07 -1.61
N ASN A 305 -21.24 4.78 -1.28
CA ASN A 305 -22.29 3.76 -1.23
C ASN A 305 -22.40 3.27 0.21
N GLY A 306 -23.62 3.30 0.76
CA GLY A 306 -23.89 3.05 2.19
C GLY A 306 -23.30 4.12 3.14
N LEU A 307 -22.76 5.20 2.57
CA LEU A 307 -22.19 6.34 3.27
C LEU A 307 -22.81 7.62 2.71
N MET A 308 -23.35 8.45 3.60
CA MET A 308 -23.88 9.76 3.26
C MET A 308 -22.79 10.80 3.43
N VAL A 309 -22.43 11.48 2.33
CA VAL A 309 -21.48 12.59 2.32
C VAL A 309 -22.24 13.89 2.45
N SER A 310 -21.96 14.64 3.52
CA SER A 310 -22.63 15.91 3.84
C SER A 310 -21.79 17.13 3.49
N GLU A 311 -20.48 16.96 3.32
CA GLU A 311 -19.59 18.04 2.88
C GLU A 311 -18.41 17.53 2.07
N CYS A 312 -18.01 18.31 1.07
CA CYS A 312 -16.78 18.18 0.30
C CYS A 312 -16.01 19.50 0.37
N SER A 313 -14.73 19.45 0.70
CA SER A 313 -13.86 20.63 0.68
C SER A 313 -12.50 20.33 0.09
N ALA A 314 -11.85 21.37 -0.43
CA ALA A 314 -10.52 21.27 -1.01
C ALA A 314 -9.67 22.51 -0.70
N SER A 315 -8.36 22.32 -0.52
CA SER A 315 -7.39 23.39 -0.31
C SER A 315 -6.09 23.12 -1.04
N PHE A 316 -5.55 24.13 -1.70
CA PHE A 316 -4.21 24.04 -2.27
C PHE A 316 -3.16 24.10 -1.17
N VAL A 317 -2.13 23.29 -1.36
CA VAL A 317 -0.96 23.28 -0.49
C VAL A 317 0.18 23.91 -1.27
N TYR A 318 0.78 24.95 -0.71
CA TYR A 318 1.88 25.67 -1.33
C TYR A 318 3.23 25.24 -0.75
N ILE A 319 4.29 25.48 -1.51
CA ILE A 319 5.67 25.38 -1.02
C ILE A 319 6.03 26.74 -0.42
N ASP A 320 6.41 26.77 0.86
CA ASP A 320 6.85 28.00 1.53
C ASP A 320 8.27 28.40 1.08
N ASP A 321 8.52 29.71 0.99
CA ASP A 321 9.84 30.29 0.71
C ASP A 321 10.83 29.94 1.83
N GLY A 322 11.54 28.82 1.70
CA GLY A 322 12.54 28.34 2.66
C GLY A 322 12.37 26.88 3.10
N GLU A 323 11.23 26.25 2.78
CA GLU A 323 11.16 24.79 2.83
C GLU A 323 11.95 24.25 1.63
N LEU A 324 13.04 23.52 1.91
CA LEU A 324 13.58 22.60 0.93
C LEU A 324 12.39 21.77 0.41
N GLU A 325 12.27 21.61 -0.92
CA GLU A 325 11.47 20.52 -1.48
C GLU A 325 11.74 19.33 -0.59
N LEU A 326 10.71 18.76 0.05
CA LEU A 326 10.93 17.66 0.96
C LEU A 326 11.38 16.50 0.08
N GLU A 327 12.68 16.47 -0.21
CA GLU A 327 13.41 15.38 -0.81
C GLU A 327 13.33 14.17 0.13
N ASN A 328 12.70 14.27 1.31
CA ASN A 328 12.56 13.21 2.28
C ASN A 328 11.37 12.27 2.10
N CYS A 329 10.64 12.32 0.98
CA CYS A 329 10.04 11.10 0.46
C CYS A 329 11.02 10.24 -0.37
N LYS A 330 12.28 10.67 -0.58
CA LYS A 330 13.29 9.84 -1.28
C LYS A 330 13.72 8.60 -0.51
N SER A 331 13.31 8.39 0.75
CA SER A 331 13.59 7.13 1.44
C SER A 331 12.54 6.03 1.20
N TYR A 332 11.34 6.35 0.70
CA TYR A 332 10.25 5.37 0.60
C TYR A 332 9.83 4.99 -0.83
N THR A 333 10.14 5.79 -1.85
CA THR A 333 9.64 5.56 -3.21
C THR A 333 10.69 5.86 -4.26
N LYS A 334 11.55 4.88 -4.56
CA LYS A 334 12.19 4.85 -5.87
C LYS A 334 11.17 4.29 -6.88
N GLU A 335 10.42 5.20 -7.51
CA GLU A 335 9.85 5.11 -8.86
C GLU A 335 8.85 3.98 -9.24
N GLU A 336 8.03 3.45 -8.33
CA GLU A 336 6.94 2.54 -8.76
C GLU A 336 5.57 2.96 -8.18
N GLU A 337 4.58 3.15 -9.06
CA GLU A 337 3.14 3.35 -8.78
C GLU A 337 2.73 4.58 -7.94
N VAL A 338 3.33 5.75 -8.19
CA VAL A 338 2.94 7.04 -7.55
C VAL A 338 2.34 8.02 -8.56
N ILE A 339 1.50 8.95 -8.11
CA ILE A 339 0.99 10.03 -8.97
C ILE A 339 2.16 10.91 -9.43
N GLY A 340 2.27 11.13 -10.74
CA GLY A 340 3.43 11.77 -11.39
C GLY A 340 4.54 10.78 -11.79
N GLY A 341 4.45 9.51 -11.39
CA GLY A 341 5.31 8.40 -11.84
C GLY A 341 4.58 7.45 -12.81
N ASP A 342 5.01 6.18 -12.88
CA ASP A 342 4.37 5.16 -13.72
C ASP A 342 3.08 4.61 -13.07
N LEU A 343 1.93 5.00 -13.63
CA LEU A 343 0.60 4.50 -13.26
C LEU A 343 -0.05 3.62 -14.33
N SER A 344 0.72 3.12 -15.29
CA SER A 344 0.20 2.34 -16.43
C SER A 344 -0.58 1.07 -16.01
N GLY A 345 -0.26 0.52 -14.83
CA GLY A 345 -1.01 -0.58 -14.22
C GLY A 345 -2.43 -0.24 -13.75
N PHE A 346 -2.76 1.05 -13.59
CA PHE A 346 -4.04 1.56 -13.09
C PHE A 346 -4.81 2.36 -14.14
N GLU A 347 -4.27 2.52 -15.35
CA GLU A 347 -4.91 3.26 -16.43
C GLU A 347 -6.09 2.46 -17.01
N LEU A 348 -7.27 3.10 -17.07
CA LEU A 348 -8.49 2.52 -17.62
C LEU A 348 -8.67 2.85 -19.09
N THR A 349 -8.46 4.12 -19.37
CA THR A 349 -8.50 4.79 -20.66
C THR A 349 -7.44 5.88 -20.59
N ILE A 350 -7.05 6.41 -21.75
CA ILE A 350 -6.05 7.47 -21.84
C ILE A 350 -6.39 8.59 -20.84
N GLY A 351 -5.49 8.82 -19.88
CA GLY A 351 -5.62 9.89 -18.88
C GLY A 351 -6.57 9.59 -17.71
N ALA A 352 -7.15 8.39 -17.60
CA ALA A 352 -8.03 8.02 -16.48
C ALA A 352 -7.46 6.85 -15.67
N TYR A 353 -7.22 7.07 -14.38
CA TYR A 353 -6.52 6.15 -13.48
C TYR A 353 -7.39 5.74 -12.29
N TYR A 354 -7.54 4.43 -12.07
CA TYR A 354 -8.30 3.83 -10.97
C TYR A 354 -7.37 3.25 -9.91
N LEU A 355 -7.04 4.10 -8.95
CA LEU A 355 -6.14 3.82 -7.82
C LEU A 355 -6.90 3.07 -6.72
N CYS A 356 -7.28 1.83 -6.99
CA CYS A 356 -8.00 0.99 -6.05
C CYS A 356 -7.53 -0.47 -6.18
N ARG A 357 -7.10 -1.05 -5.06
CA ARG A 357 -6.68 -2.46 -4.99
C ARG A 357 -7.79 -3.41 -4.56
N ARG A 358 -8.94 -2.88 -4.15
CA ARG A 358 -10.11 -3.68 -3.74
C ARG A 358 -10.96 -4.05 -4.95
N ASP A 359 -11.33 -5.32 -5.02
CA ASP A 359 -12.14 -5.85 -6.12
C ASP A 359 -13.64 -5.76 -5.79
N TYR A 360 -14.24 -4.59 -5.98
CA TYR A 360 -15.69 -4.40 -5.83
C TYR A 360 -16.51 -4.94 -7.00
N PHE A 361 -15.87 -5.56 -7.99
CA PHE A 361 -16.53 -6.01 -9.21
C PHE A 361 -17.24 -7.35 -8.99
N LYS A 362 -18.57 -7.30 -8.94
CA LYS A 362 -19.45 -8.47 -9.07
C LYS A 362 -19.56 -8.87 -10.55
N ILE A 363 -20.31 -9.94 -10.85
CA ILE A 363 -20.62 -10.37 -12.23
C ILE A 363 -21.28 -9.23 -13.03
N THR A 364 -21.96 -8.31 -12.33
CA THR A 364 -22.56 -7.08 -12.84
C THR A 364 -21.84 -5.85 -12.29
N THR A 365 -21.64 -4.84 -13.13
CA THR A 365 -21.12 -3.53 -12.74
C THR A 365 -22.13 -2.83 -11.82
N PRO A 366 -21.76 -2.44 -10.58
CA PRO A 366 -22.65 -1.66 -9.73
C PRO A 366 -23.01 -0.31 -10.35
N ASP A 367 -24.23 0.18 -10.12
CA ASP A 367 -24.69 1.45 -10.70
C ASP A 367 -23.88 2.66 -10.19
N TRP A 368 -23.45 2.65 -8.92
CA TRP A 368 -22.58 3.70 -8.38
C TRP A 368 -21.27 3.84 -9.15
N LEU A 369 -20.77 2.76 -9.76
CA LEU A 369 -19.53 2.80 -10.52
C LEU A 369 -19.68 3.57 -11.85
N LYS A 370 -20.90 3.63 -12.39
CA LYS A 370 -21.20 4.47 -13.56
C LYS A 370 -21.05 5.95 -13.24
N VAL A 371 -21.40 6.35 -12.02
CA VAL A 371 -21.19 7.72 -11.53
C VAL A 371 -19.70 8.07 -11.50
N LEU A 372 -18.85 7.11 -11.12
CA LEU A 372 -17.40 7.31 -11.03
C LEU A 372 -16.72 7.32 -12.42
N LEU A 373 -17.04 6.34 -13.26
CA LEU A 373 -16.37 6.08 -14.54
C LEU A 373 -17.02 6.75 -15.76
N GLY A 374 -18.26 7.22 -15.63
CA GLY A 374 -19.05 7.75 -16.74
C GLY A 374 -19.59 6.65 -17.68
N ASP A 375 -20.56 7.01 -18.51
CA ASP A 375 -21.21 6.07 -19.43
C ASP A 375 -20.35 5.69 -20.65
N THR A 376 -19.27 6.43 -20.89
CA THR A 376 -18.38 6.28 -22.06
C THR A 376 -17.36 5.15 -21.92
N ILE A 377 -17.09 4.67 -20.70
CA ILE A 377 -16.18 3.54 -20.49
C ILE A 377 -16.90 2.22 -20.75
N HIS A 378 -16.53 1.53 -21.83
CA HIS A 378 -17.07 0.20 -22.12
C HIS A 378 -16.62 -0.85 -21.08
N TYR A 379 -17.43 -1.03 -20.04
CA TYR A 379 -17.22 -1.99 -18.94
C TYR A 379 -16.97 -3.44 -19.40
N LYS A 380 -17.45 -3.84 -20.58
CA LYS A 380 -17.18 -5.16 -21.19
C LYS A 380 -15.69 -5.39 -21.45
N LYS A 381 -14.89 -4.36 -21.78
CA LYS A 381 -13.43 -4.48 -21.91
C LYS A 381 -12.77 -4.80 -20.57
N TYR A 382 -13.31 -4.25 -19.48
CA TYR A 382 -12.91 -4.53 -18.11
C TYR A 382 -13.15 -6.01 -17.73
N THR A 383 -14.34 -6.52 -18.05
CA THR A 383 -14.68 -7.93 -17.85
C THR A 383 -13.87 -8.85 -18.78
N LEU A 384 -13.50 -8.43 -20.00
CA LEU A 384 -12.73 -9.21 -20.99
C LEU A 384 -11.22 -9.26 -20.69
N TYR A 385 -10.61 -8.14 -20.28
CA TYR A 385 -9.25 -8.08 -19.74
C TYR A 385 -9.09 -9.09 -18.59
N ARG A 386 -10.16 -9.28 -17.80
CA ARG A 386 -10.23 -10.30 -16.73
C ARG A 386 -10.82 -11.66 -17.15
N ARG A 387 -11.63 -11.81 -18.21
CA ARG A 387 -12.19 -13.11 -18.66
C ARG A 387 -11.14 -14.00 -19.33
N HIS A 388 -10.17 -13.41 -20.05
CA HIS A 388 -8.99 -14.15 -20.50
C HIS A 388 -8.14 -14.70 -19.33
N TYR A 389 -8.28 -14.08 -18.17
CA TYR A 389 -7.61 -14.50 -16.94
C TYR A 389 -8.34 -15.68 -16.26
N TYR A 390 -9.67 -15.62 -16.09
CA TYR A 390 -10.46 -16.75 -15.57
C TYR A 390 -10.45 -17.99 -16.49
N ARG A 391 -10.47 -17.83 -17.82
CA ARG A 391 -10.37 -18.97 -18.75
C ARG A 391 -9.03 -19.71 -18.70
N ARG A 392 -7.93 -19.05 -18.30
CA ARG A 392 -6.65 -19.72 -18.08
C ARG A 392 -6.60 -20.51 -16.76
N GLN A 393 -7.42 -20.18 -15.77
CA GLN A 393 -7.54 -20.95 -14.53
C GLN A 393 -8.47 -22.17 -14.65
N GLY A 394 -9.46 -22.14 -15.55
CA GLY A 394 -10.32 -23.30 -15.85
C GLY A 394 -9.60 -24.50 -16.50
N ALA A 395 -8.33 -24.35 -16.87
CA ALA A 395 -7.50 -25.42 -17.44
C ALA A 395 -6.40 -25.93 -16.50
N LEU A 396 -6.37 -25.50 -15.23
CA LEU A 396 -5.41 -25.98 -14.22
C LEU A 396 -6.09 -26.62 -13.00
N ALA A 397 -7.31 -27.14 -13.18
CA ALA A 397 -7.85 -28.19 -12.33
C ALA A 397 -7.43 -29.55 -12.88
N THR A 398 -6.15 -29.86 -12.79
CA THR A 398 -5.67 -31.24 -12.90
C THR A 398 -4.49 -31.39 -11.99
N THR A 399 -4.68 -32.17 -10.93
CA THR A 399 -3.62 -32.70 -10.08
C THR A 399 -2.46 -33.19 -10.95
N LEU A 400 -1.30 -32.53 -10.89
CA LEU A 400 -0.06 -33.01 -11.49
C LEU A 400 1.05 -32.96 -10.44
N TYR A 401 1.27 -34.13 -9.83
CA TYR A 401 2.63 -34.54 -9.43
C TYR A 401 3.49 -34.72 -10.70
N ILE A 402 4.82 -34.67 -10.55
CA ILE A 402 5.94 -34.89 -11.53
C ILE A 402 6.68 -33.57 -11.83
N VAL A 403 7.75 -33.22 -11.10
CA VAL A 403 9.17 -33.64 -11.21
C VAL A 403 9.89 -33.12 -12.47
N ALA A 404 10.86 -32.23 -12.22
CA ALA A 404 12.18 -32.06 -12.87
C ALA A 404 12.48 -30.62 -13.37
N ALA A 405 13.32 -29.92 -12.62
CA ALA A 405 14.41 -29.15 -13.22
C ALA A 405 15.71 -29.56 -12.50
N LYS A 406 16.49 -30.34 -13.23
CA LYS A 406 17.76 -30.93 -12.84
C LYS A 406 18.83 -29.84 -12.82
N ALA A 407 19.64 -29.89 -11.75
CA ALA A 407 21.08 -29.80 -11.80
C ALA A 407 21.78 -28.42 -11.89
N LEU A 408 22.65 -28.24 -10.87
CA LEU A 408 23.99 -27.67 -10.91
C LEU A 408 24.10 -26.14 -10.72
N CYS A 409 24.40 -25.80 -9.45
CA CYS A 409 25.51 -24.89 -9.19
C CYS A 409 26.69 -25.26 -10.09
N ARG A 410 26.97 -24.48 -11.13
CA ARG A 410 28.32 -24.19 -11.62
C ARG A 410 28.29 -23.06 -12.67
N GLN A 411 29.13 -22.07 -12.35
CA GLN A 411 29.60 -20.91 -13.12
C GLN A 411 28.67 -19.71 -13.24
#